data_AF-A0AAU5GE33-F1
#
_entry.id   AF-A0AAU5GE33-F1
#
_cell.length_a   1.000
_cell.length_b   1.000
_cell.length_c   1.000
_cell.angle_alpha   90.00
_cell.angle_beta   90.00
_cell.angle_gamma   90.00
#
_symmetry.space_group_name_H-M   'P 1'
#
loop_
_entity.id
_entity.type
_entity.pdbx_description
1 polymer ?
#
loop_
_entity_poly.entity_id
_entity_poly.type
_entity_poly.pdbx_seq_one_letter_code
_entity_poly.pdbx_strand_id
1 'polypeptide(L)'
;MSGPRLRSLGVDPATGREGFADTRPGGLLDALADTHALKAAAVLVTVVGAVLEAGRASDAELAAFVPALCAALEECVGIMSADVDGG
;
A
#
# COMPACT_ATOMS: atom_id res chain seq x y z
N MET A 1 6.21 23.60 -17.73
CA MET A 1 5.20 22.93 -16.89
C MET A 1 4.75 21.68 -17.63
N SER A 2 5.10 20.48 -17.14
CA SER A 2 4.54 19.23 -17.71
C SER A 2 3.07 19.14 -17.32
N GLY A 3 2.18 19.10 -18.31
CA GLY A 3 0.75 18.90 -18.08
C GLY A 3 0.45 17.52 -17.46
N PRO A 4 -0.77 17.32 -16.94
CA PRO A 4 -1.21 16.03 -16.41
C PRO A 4 -1.03 14.93 -17.47
N ARG A 5 -0.32 13.83 -17.12
CA ARG A 5 -0.24 12.65 -18.00
C ARG A 5 -1.46 11.77 -17.73
N LEU A 6 -2.61 12.21 -18.22
CA LEU A 6 -3.84 11.43 -18.15
C LEU A 6 -3.72 10.21 -19.07
N ARG A 7 -3.87 9.02 -18.50
CA ARG A 7 -3.98 7.75 -19.22
C ARG A 7 -5.43 7.29 -19.21
N SER A 8 -5.94 6.86 -20.37
CA SER A 8 -7.27 6.28 -20.46
C SER A 8 -7.34 4.96 -19.69
N LEU A 9 -8.44 4.78 -18.95
CA LEU A 9 -8.81 3.56 -18.23
C LEU A 9 -9.85 2.74 -19.01
N GLY A 10 -10.33 3.25 -20.14
CA GLY A 10 -11.40 2.65 -20.94
C GLY A 10 -12.72 3.42 -20.84
N VAL A 11 -13.70 2.95 -21.63
CA VAL A 11 -15.01 3.57 -21.79
C VAL A 11 -16.06 2.73 -21.07
N ASP A 12 -16.89 3.37 -20.25
CA ASP A 12 -18.07 2.75 -19.67
C ASP A 12 -19.12 2.49 -20.78
N PRO A 13 -19.48 1.23 -21.07
CA PRO A 13 -20.42 0.92 -22.14
C PRO A 13 -21.85 1.36 -21.83
N ALA A 14 -22.22 1.60 -20.57
CA ALA A 14 -23.56 2.03 -20.18
C ALA A 14 -23.78 3.54 -20.40
N THR A 15 -22.73 4.35 -20.25
CA THR A 15 -22.82 5.82 -20.34
C THR A 15 -22.04 6.43 -21.50
N GLY A 16 -21.19 5.65 -22.17
CA GLY A 16 -20.28 6.12 -23.21
C GLY A 16 -19.17 7.04 -22.70
N ARG A 17 -18.98 7.15 -21.38
CA ARG A 17 -17.97 8.02 -20.78
C ARG A 17 -16.61 7.32 -20.69
N GLU A 18 -15.55 8.04 -21.03
CA GLU A 18 -14.19 7.56 -20.87
C GLU A 18 -13.63 7.96 -19.49
N GLY A 19 -13.02 7.00 -18.80
CA GLY A 19 -12.31 7.23 -17.54
C GLY A 19 -10.84 7.55 -17.80
N PHE A 20 -10.28 8.47 -17.02
CA PHE A 20 -8.86 8.82 -17.10
C PHE A 20 -8.22 8.79 -15.71
N ALA A 21 -6.97 8.33 -15.65
CA ALA A 21 -6.13 8.35 -14.46
C ALA A 21 -4.93 9.29 -14.66
N ASP A 22 -4.62 10.09 -13.64
CA ASP A 22 -3.35 10.80 -13.55
C ASP A 22 -2.31 9.88 -12.91
N THR A 23 -1.37 9.39 -13.72
CA THR A 23 -0.34 8.43 -13.29
C THR A 23 1.03 9.08 -13.13
N ARG A 24 1.06 10.36 -12.73
CA ARG A 24 2.32 11.04 -12.40
C ARG A 24 2.89 10.45 -11.10
N PRO A 25 4.21 10.17 -11.04
CA PRO A 25 4.86 9.78 -9.79
C PRO A 25 4.64 10.85 -8.71
N GLY A 26 4.38 10.41 -7.47
CA GLY A 26 4.02 11.27 -6.34
C GLY A 26 2.60 11.85 -6.44
N GLY A 27 1.77 11.33 -7.35
CA GLY A 27 0.39 11.76 -7.55
C GLY A 27 -0.59 11.11 -6.57
N LEU A 28 -1.88 11.42 -6.73
CA LEU A 28 -2.95 10.88 -5.87
C LEU A 28 -3.00 9.35 -5.83
N LEU A 29 -2.72 8.69 -6.96
CA LEU A 29 -2.74 7.23 -7.02
C LEU A 29 -1.62 6.59 -6.19
N ASP A 30 -0.44 7.21 -6.17
CA ASP A 30 0.67 6.76 -5.33
C ASP A 30 0.32 6.98 -3.86
N ALA A 31 -0.20 8.15 -3.49
CA ALA A 31 -0.65 8.43 -2.12
C ALA A 31 -1.77 7.48 -1.64
N LEU A 32 -2.67 7.07 -2.54
CA LEU A 32 -3.69 6.06 -2.24
C LEU A 32 -3.06 4.68 -2.04
N ALA A 33 -2.10 4.29 -2.88
CA ALA A 33 -1.36 3.04 -2.73
C ALA A 33 -0.64 3.01 -1.37
N ASP A 34 0.07 4.08 -1.01
CA ASP A 34 0.75 4.22 0.28
C ASP A 34 -0.23 4.09 1.46
N THR A 35 -1.39 4.76 1.36
CA THR A 35 -2.45 4.65 2.38
C THR A 35 -2.95 3.20 2.53
N HIS A 36 -3.08 2.47 1.43
CA HIS A 36 -3.51 1.08 1.46
C HIS A 36 -2.44 0.16 2.06
N ALA A 37 -1.17 0.36 1.71
CA ALA A 37 -0.04 -0.34 2.30
C ALA A 37 0.01 -0.13 3.83
N LEU A 38 -0.09 1.11 4.29
CA LEU A 38 -0.12 1.44 5.73
C LEU A 38 -1.30 0.79 6.45
N LYS A 39 -2.49 0.76 5.85
CA LYS A 39 -3.65 0.05 6.42
C LYS A 39 -3.41 -1.45 6.52
N ALA A 40 -2.84 -2.06 5.49
CA ALA A 40 -2.51 -3.49 5.49
C ALA A 40 -1.48 -3.82 6.58
N ALA A 41 -0.44 -3.00 6.70
CA ALA A 41 0.57 -3.12 7.76
C ALA A 41 -0.06 -3.02 9.16
N ALA A 42 -0.96 -2.06 9.40
CA ALA A 42 -1.66 -1.92 10.68
C ALA A 42 -2.51 -3.14 11.04
N VAL A 43 -3.21 -3.72 10.06
CA VAL A 43 -3.96 -4.97 10.25
C VAL A 43 -3.03 -6.12 10.58
N LEU A 44 -1.91 -6.26 9.85
CA LEU A 44 -0.93 -7.31 10.10
C LEU A 44 -0.35 -7.23 11.51
N VAL A 45 0.03 -6.03 11.97
CA VAL A 45 0.49 -5.79 13.35
C VAL A 45 -0.57 -6.20 14.36
N THR A 46 -1.84 -5.88 14.10
CA THR A 46 -2.96 -6.27 14.99
C THR A 46 -3.11 -7.78 15.07
N VAL A 47 -3.06 -8.48 13.94
CA VAL A 47 -3.18 -9.95 13.88
C VAL A 47 -2.01 -10.61 14.61
N VAL A 48 -0.77 -10.23 14.30
CA VAL A 48 0.42 -10.82 14.92
C VAL A 48 0.45 -10.50 16.41
N GLY A 49 0.12 -9.27 16.82
CA GLY A 49 -0.01 -8.89 18.22
C GLY A 49 -1.02 -9.78 18.95
N ALA A 50 -2.21 -9.99 18.39
CA ALA A 50 -3.21 -10.88 18.97
C ALA A 50 -2.72 -12.34 19.11
N VAL A 51 -1.96 -12.84 18.13
CA VAL A 51 -1.37 -14.18 18.16
C VAL A 51 -0.32 -14.30 19.27
N LEU A 52 0.54 -13.29 19.43
CA LEU A 52 1.56 -13.26 20.48
C LEU A 52 0.94 -13.19 21.87
N GLU A 53 -0.03 -12.30 22.08
CA GLU A 53 -0.74 -12.15 23.36
C GLU A 53 -1.52 -13.41 23.76
N ALA A 54 -2.08 -14.14 22.79
CA ALA A 54 -2.74 -15.40 23.05
C ALA A 54 -1.78 -16.50 23.56
N GLY A 55 -0.49 -16.41 23.22
CA GLY A 55 0.56 -17.33 23.69
C GLY A 55 0.39 -18.80 23.26
N ARG A 56 -0.39 -19.05 22.19
CA ARG A 56 -0.75 -20.41 21.73
C ARG A 56 -0.09 -20.83 20.42
N ALA A 57 0.54 -19.90 19.71
CA ALA A 57 1.22 -20.22 18.46
C ALA A 57 2.58 -20.85 18.73
N SER A 58 2.90 -21.86 17.94
CA SER A 58 4.24 -22.44 17.86
C SER A 58 5.22 -21.50 17.16
N ASP A 59 6.52 -21.72 17.37
CA ASP A 59 7.58 -20.96 16.68
C ASP A 59 7.47 -21.06 15.15
N ALA A 60 7.01 -22.20 14.62
CA ALA A 60 6.81 -22.39 13.19
C ALA A 60 5.63 -21.55 12.65
N GLU A 61 4.54 -21.45 13.42
CA GLU A 61 3.40 -20.59 13.06
C GLU A 61 3.76 -19.10 13.17
N LEU A 62 4.56 -18.72 14.17
CA LEU A 62 5.09 -17.36 14.28
C LEU A 62 6.06 -17.02 13.14
N ALA A 63 6.93 -17.96 12.76
CA ALA A 63 7.85 -17.79 11.64
C ALA A 63 7.13 -17.55 10.30
N ALA A 64 5.90 -18.06 10.14
CA ALA A 64 5.10 -17.83 8.94
C ALA A 64 4.72 -16.35 8.73
N PHE A 65 4.67 -15.54 9.80
CA PHE A 65 4.40 -14.11 9.70
C PHE A 65 5.63 -13.29 9.33
N VAL A 66 6.85 -13.82 9.50
CA VAL A 66 8.10 -13.07 9.31
C VAL A 66 8.22 -12.48 7.91
N PRO A 67 7.98 -13.23 6.80
CA PRO A 67 8.07 -12.64 5.45
C PRO A 67 7.08 -11.50 5.23
N ALA A 68 5.85 -11.64 5.73
CA ALA A 68 4.82 -10.61 5.60
C ALA A 68 5.17 -9.35 6.40
N LEU A 69 5.72 -9.52 7.62
CA LEU A 69 6.18 -8.40 8.45
C LEU A 69 7.38 -7.68 7.83
N CYS A 70 8.34 -8.41 7.27
CA CYS A 70 9.47 -7.83 6.56
C CYS A 70 9.01 -7.02 5.34
N ALA A 71 8.13 -7.59 4.50
CA ALA A 71 7.60 -6.89 3.33
C ALA A 71 6.84 -5.62 3.71
N ALA A 72 5.97 -5.69 4.73
CA ALA A 72 5.24 -4.53 5.22
C ALA A 72 6.18 -3.45 5.79
N LEU A 73 7.26 -3.85 6.48
CA LEU A 73 8.25 -2.91 7.01
C LEU A 73 9.06 -2.24 5.90
N GLU A 74 9.53 -3.00 4.91
CA GLU A 74 10.22 -2.46 3.73
C GLU A 74 9.36 -1.44 2.99
N GLU A 75 8.08 -1.73 2.81
CA GLU A 75 7.12 -0.82 2.17
C GLU A 75 6.89 0.45 3.02
N CYS A 76 6.69 0.32 4.33
CA CYS A 76 6.58 1.47 5.24
C CYS A 76 7.84 2.36 5.20
N VAL A 77 9.03 1.78 5.15
CA VAL A 77 10.30 2.51 5.04
C VAL A 77 10.40 3.21 3.69
N GLY A 78 9.97 2.57 2.61
CA GLY A 78 9.88 3.18 1.28
C GLY A 78 9.01 4.44 1.29
N ILE A 79 7.82 4.34 1.88
CA ILE A 79 6.87 5.47 2.02
C ILE A 79 7.51 6.61 2.84
N MET A 80 8.08 6.30 4.01
CA MET A 80 8.73 7.31 4.87
C MET A 80 9.94 7.98 4.20
N SER A 81 10.65 7.27 3.33
CA SER A 81 11.80 7.81 2.60
C SER A 81 11.38 8.72 1.44
N ALA A 82 10.25 8.42 0.80
CA ALA A 82 9.71 9.24 -0.30
C ALA A 82 9.29 10.65 0.15
N ASP A 83 8.82 10.80 1.39
CA ASP A 83 8.46 12.09 1.98
C ASP A 83 9.67 13.02 2.20
N VAL A 84 10.91 12.49 2.25
CA VAL A 84 12.13 13.27 2.53
C VAL A 84 12.70 13.92 1.26
N ASP A 85 12.47 13.34 0.08
CA ASP A 85 13.02 13.80 -1.20
C ASP A 85 12.07 14.76 -1.97
N GLY A 86 10.85 14.98 -1.46
CA GLY A 86 9.79 15.76 -2.11
C GLY A 86 9.49 17.15 -1.52
N GLY A 87 10.27 17.61 -0.54
CA GLY A 87 10.08 18.89 0.18
C GLY A 87 10.70 20.12 -0.48
#